data_AF-I0GVF0-F1
#
_entry.id   AF-I0GVF0-F1
#
_cell.length_a   1.000
_cell.length_b   1.000
_cell.length_c   1.000
_cell.angle_alpha   90.00
_cell.angle_beta   90.00
_cell.angle_gamma   90.00
#
_symmetry.space_group_name_H-M   'P 1'
#
loop_
_entity.id
_entity.type
_entity.pdbx_description
1 polymer ?
#
loop_
_entity_poly.entity_id
_entity_poly.type
_entity_poly.pdbx_seq_one_letter_code
_entity_poly.pdbx_strand_id
1 'polypeptide(L)'
;MQYQNRWHREHRRVNLKPVHDRIRQLRLGLMLHSYIYYKLGKSIISDAKWDDRARELVRLQKKFPSVAKKVRFAKLYQDFDGSTGFHLAGEVDAAMIRKAHFLLAIEKEFSK
;
A
#
# COMPACT_ATOMS: atom_id res chain seq x y z
N MET A 1 -43.34 32.23 13.33
CA MET A 1 -42.22 32.75 14.15
C MET A 1 -41.05 31.81 13.92
N GLN A 2 -40.00 32.29 13.24
CA GLN A 2 -38.76 31.54 12.99
C GLN A 2 -37.92 31.47 14.29
N TYR A 3 -36.74 30.85 14.21
CA TYR A 3 -35.67 30.66 15.22
C TYR A 3 -35.67 29.23 15.83
N GLN A 4 -34.61 28.42 15.76
CA GLN A 4 -33.25 28.57 15.26
C GLN A 4 -32.58 27.19 15.10
N ASN A 5 -31.75 27.05 14.07
CA ASN A 5 -30.83 25.95 13.84
C ASN A 5 -29.89 25.70 15.03
N ARG A 6 -29.77 24.45 15.49
CA ARG A 6 -28.66 24.03 16.37
C ARG A 6 -27.84 22.93 15.70
N TRP A 7 -26.75 23.39 15.11
CA TRP A 7 -25.60 22.67 14.60
C TRP A 7 -25.06 21.62 15.58
N HIS A 8 -25.13 20.34 15.21
CA HIS A 8 -24.20 19.33 15.72
C HIS A 8 -23.35 18.83 14.56
N ARG A 9 -22.25 19.55 14.27
CA ARG A 9 -21.14 18.99 13.52
C ARG A 9 -20.51 17.89 14.39
N GLU A 10 -20.83 16.65 14.09
CA GLU A 10 -20.11 15.50 14.62
C GLU A 10 -18.63 15.64 14.23
N HIS A 11 -17.78 15.86 15.22
CA HIS A 11 -16.34 15.79 15.04
C HIS A 11 -15.99 14.31 14.83
N ARG A 12 -16.04 13.85 13.57
CA ARG A 12 -15.68 12.48 13.18
C ARG A 12 -14.20 12.26 13.52
N ARG A 13 -13.90 11.81 14.74
CA ARG A 13 -12.55 11.39 15.14
C ARG A 13 -12.12 10.29 14.18
N VAL A 14 -11.09 10.55 13.38
CA VAL A 14 -10.57 9.55 12.45
C VAL A 14 -9.90 8.44 13.27
N ASN A 15 -10.38 7.21 13.12
CA ASN A 15 -9.69 6.06 13.70
C ASN A 15 -8.39 5.83 12.93
N LEU A 16 -7.25 6.05 13.58
CA LEU A 16 -5.93 6.00 12.95
C LEU A 16 -5.37 4.57 12.82
N LYS A 17 -5.88 3.60 13.59
CA LYS A 17 -5.42 2.20 13.53
C LYS A 17 -5.73 1.54 12.17
N PRO A 18 -6.94 1.65 11.61
CA PRO A 18 -7.23 1.18 10.25
C PRO A 18 -6.35 1.84 9.18
N VAL A 19 -6.07 3.14 9.30
CA VAL A 19 -5.21 3.87 8.36
C VAL A 19 -3.78 3.34 8.41
N HIS A 20 -3.24 3.16 9.61
CA HIS A 20 -1.93 2.59 9.83
C HIS A 20 -1.79 1.21 9.17
N ASP A 21 -2.74 0.31 9.42
CA ASP A 21 -2.71 -1.05 8.91
C ASP A 21 -2.90 -1.09 7.38
N ARG A 22 -3.71 -0.18 6.82
CA ARG A 22 -3.87 -0.05 5.37
C ARG A 22 -2.58 0.42 4.69
N ILE A 23 -1.90 1.44 5.23
CA ILE A 23 -0.60 1.89 4.72
C ILE A 23 0.41 0.74 4.77
N ARG A 24 0.45 -0.01 5.88
CA ARG A 24 1.34 -1.17 6.02
C ARG A 24 1.05 -2.22 4.93
N GLN A 25 -0.22 -2.56 4.72
CA GLN A 25 -0.63 -3.53 3.71
C GLN A 25 -0.23 -3.09 2.29
N LEU A 26 -0.47 -1.82 1.94
CA LEU A 26 -0.14 -1.27 0.63
C LEU A 26 1.37 -1.28 0.38
N ARG A 27 2.19 -0.83 1.35
CA ARG A 27 3.65 -0.84 1.22
C ARG A 27 4.22 -2.25 1.05
N LEU A 28 3.75 -3.21 1.84
CA LEU A 28 4.19 -4.60 1.71
C LEU A 28 3.78 -5.19 0.35
N GLY A 29 2.54 -4.95 -0.07
CA GLY A 29 2.01 -5.43 -1.35
C GLY A 29 2.77 -4.86 -2.54
N LEU A 30 3.01 -3.55 -2.56
CA LEU A 30 3.75 -2.89 -3.64
C LEU A 30 5.18 -3.43 -3.73
N MET A 31 5.90 -3.58 -2.62
CA MET A 31 7.25 -4.19 -2.63
C MET A 31 7.22 -5.60 -3.20
N LEU A 32 6.30 -6.44 -2.71
CA LEU A 32 6.19 -7.83 -3.09
C LEU A 32 5.90 -7.99 -4.60
N HIS A 33 4.91 -7.27 -5.11
CA HIS A 33 4.56 -7.33 -6.52
C HIS A 33 5.62 -6.69 -7.42
N SER A 34 6.30 -5.64 -6.96
CA SER A 34 7.40 -5.04 -7.71
C SER A 34 8.59 -6.00 -7.83
N TYR A 35 8.91 -6.75 -6.77
CA TYR A 35 9.93 -7.79 -6.82
C TYR A 35 9.56 -8.91 -7.81
N ILE A 36 8.32 -9.41 -7.74
CA ILE A 36 7.84 -10.45 -8.67
C ILE A 36 7.94 -9.97 -10.13
N TYR A 37 7.56 -8.73 -10.41
CA TYR A 37 7.64 -8.14 -11.74
C TYR A 37 9.08 -7.95 -12.22
N TYR A 38 9.88 -7.15 -11.51
CA TYR A 38 11.20 -6.72 -11.98
C TYR A 38 12.32 -7.75 -11.77
N LYS A 39 12.21 -8.64 -10.77
CA LYS A 39 13.27 -9.63 -10.46
C LYS A 39 12.94 -11.04 -10.91
N LEU A 40 11.66 -11.42 -10.95
CA LEU A 40 11.24 -12.77 -11.33
C LEU A 40 10.61 -12.82 -12.73
N GLY A 41 10.34 -11.68 -13.37
CA GLY A 41 9.76 -11.62 -14.72
C GLY A 41 8.35 -12.21 -14.80
N LYS A 42 7.58 -12.13 -13.69
CA LYS A 42 6.22 -12.66 -13.59
C LYS A 42 5.27 -11.55 -13.14
N SER A 43 3.97 -11.74 -13.36
CA SER A 43 2.96 -10.86 -12.82
C SER A 43 1.76 -11.65 -12.31
N ILE A 44 1.37 -11.39 -11.06
CA ILE A 44 0.23 -12.03 -10.39
C ILE A 44 -0.94 -11.05 -10.16
N ILE A 45 -0.75 -9.77 -10.50
CA ILE A 45 -1.80 -8.75 -10.53
C ILE A 45 -1.62 -7.90 -11.80
N SER A 46 -2.70 -7.35 -12.34
CA SER A 46 -2.59 -6.42 -13.46
C SER A 46 -1.90 -5.12 -13.06
N ASP A 47 -1.26 -4.45 -14.02
CA ASP A 47 -0.65 -3.13 -13.84
C ASP A 47 -1.65 -2.12 -13.29
N ALA A 48 -2.88 -2.08 -13.83
CA ALA A 48 -3.95 -1.23 -13.33
C ALA A 48 -4.25 -1.43 -11.82
N LYS A 49 -4.22 -2.68 -11.34
CA LYS A 49 -4.44 -3.00 -9.92
C LYS A 49 -3.25 -2.60 -9.06
N TRP A 50 -2.04 -2.67 -9.61
CA TRP A 50 -0.85 -2.14 -8.94
C TRP A 50 -0.93 -0.60 -8.85
N ASP A 51 -1.29 0.07 -9.94
CA ASP A 51 -1.43 1.54 -10.02
C ASP A 51 -2.50 2.08 -9.06
N ASP A 52 -3.64 1.40 -8.95
CA ASP A 52 -4.69 1.76 -7.99
C ASP A 52 -4.16 1.74 -6.55
N ARG A 53 -3.38 0.72 -6.19
CA ARG A 53 -2.76 0.59 -4.85
C ARG A 53 -1.70 1.66 -4.62
N ALA A 54 -0.89 1.96 -5.63
CA ALA A 54 0.13 3.00 -5.57
C ALA A 54 -0.52 4.37 -5.35
N ARG A 55 -1.54 4.72 -6.14
CA ARG A 55 -2.32 5.96 -5.98
C ARG A 55 -3.01 6.05 -4.61
N GLU A 56 -3.59 4.94 -4.14
CA GLU A 56 -4.19 4.89 -2.80
C GLU A 56 -3.15 5.18 -1.71
N LEU A 57 -1.97 4.54 -1.78
CA LEU A 57 -0.89 4.76 -0.82
C LEU A 57 -0.45 6.22 -0.82
N VAL A 58 -0.17 6.79 -1.98
CA VAL A 58 0.25 8.21 -2.12
C VAL A 58 -0.77 9.14 -1.46
N ARG A 59 -2.06 8.92 -1.73
CA ARG A 59 -3.15 9.69 -1.11
C ARG A 59 -3.16 9.55 0.41
N LEU A 60 -3.01 8.33 0.94
CA LEU A 60 -3.01 8.09 2.38
C LEU A 60 -1.77 8.68 3.08
N GLN A 61 -0.59 8.60 2.47
CA GLN A 61 0.63 9.20 3.02
C GLN A 61 0.52 10.73 3.08
N LYS A 62 -0.03 11.36 2.04
CA LYS A 62 -0.30 12.80 2.01
C LYS A 62 -1.34 13.23 3.04
N LYS A 63 -2.41 12.43 3.20
CA LYS A 63 -3.51 12.73 4.13
C LYS A 63 -3.13 12.49 5.61
N PHE A 64 -2.26 11.52 5.88
CA PHE A 64 -1.89 11.10 7.24
C PHE A 64 -0.36 10.99 7.42
N PRO A 65 0.40 12.09 7.24
CA PRO A 65 1.87 12.04 7.24
C PRO A 65 2.45 11.59 8.59
N SER A 66 1.83 11.97 9.70
CA SER A 66 2.25 11.56 11.05
C SER A 66 2.06 10.05 11.30
N VAL A 67 1.03 9.45 10.71
CA VAL A 67 0.79 8.00 10.75
C VAL A 67 1.78 7.30 9.81
N ALA A 68 1.91 7.79 8.58
CA ALA A 68 2.78 7.20 7.56
C ALA A 68 4.26 7.13 8.00
N LYS A 69 4.74 8.13 8.77
CA LYS A 69 6.08 8.15 9.37
C LYS A 69 6.32 7.04 10.41
N LYS A 70 5.25 6.57 11.07
CA LYS A 70 5.33 5.50 12.09
C LYS A 70 5.18 4.10 11.51
N VAL A 71 4.65 3.98 10.29
CA VAL A 71 4.48 2.69 9.60
C VAL A 71 5.84 2.19 9.07
N ARG A 72 6.06 0.87 9.09
CA ARG A 72 7.25 0.21 8.53
C ARG A 72 7.56 0.71 7.11
N PHE A 73 8.86 0.80 6.79
CA PHE A 73 9.39 1.29 5.52
C PHE A 73 9.09 2.78 5.23
N ALA A 74 8.87 3.60 6.27
CA ALA A 74 8.63 5.04 6.10
C ALA A 74 9.70 5.74 5.25
N LYS A 75 10.99 5.43 5.46
CA LYS A 75 12.11 6.01 4.71
C LYS A 75 12.07 5.63 3.22
N LEU A 76 11.86 4.35 2.92
CA LEU A 76 11.77 3.84 1.55
C LEU A 76 10.64 4.51 0.75
N TYR A 77 9.54 4.86 1.43
CA TYR A 77 8.34 5.42 0.81
C TYR A 77 8.21 6.95 0.97
N GLN A 78 9.26 7.63 1.43
CA GLN A 78 9.22 9.07 1.71
C GLN A 78 8.90 9.87 0.44
N ASP A 79 9.60 9.56 -0.66
CA ASP A 79 9.49 10.25 -1.95
C ASP A 79 8.75 9.40 -3.00
N PHE A 80 8.03 8.36 -2.55
CA PHE A 80 7.26 7.50 -3.43
C PHE A 80 6.05 8.24 -3.99
N ASP A 81 6.04 8.45 -5.30
CA ASP A 81 4.97 9.15 -6.05
C ASP A 81 3.97 8.20 -6.72
N GLY A 82 4.24 6.89 -6.70
CA GLY A 82 3.40 5.86 -7.31
C GLY A 82 3.64 5.62 -8.79
N SER A 83 4.67 6.22 -9.40
CA SER A 83 4.97 6.07 -10.84
C SER A 83 5.62 4.74 -11.21
N THR A 84 6.45 4.17 -10.33
CA THR A 84 7.15 2.91 -10.57
C THR A 84 7.48 2.15 -9.30
N GLY A 85 7.49 0.82 -9.39
CA GLY A 85 7.94 -0.08 -8.34
C GLY A 85 9.41 -0.47 -8.43
N PHE A 86 10.16 0.00 -9.42
CA PHE A 86 11.52 -0.47 -9.72
C PHE A 86 12.45 -0.43 -8.50
N HIS A 87 12.51 0.71 -7.83
CA HIS A 87 13.34 0.89 -6.63
C HIS A 87 12.89 -0.02 -5.48
N LEU A 88 11.59 -0.30 -5.36
CA LEU A 88 11.06 -1.17 -4.31
C LEU A 88 11.51 -2.63 -4.47
N ALA A 89 11.71 -3.06 -5.72
CA ALA A 89 12.13 -4.43 -6.02
C ALA A 89 13.55 -4.75 -5.54
N GLY A 90 14.39 -3.73 -5.33
CA GLY A 90 15.76 -3.89 -4.79
C GLY A 90 15.81 -4.01 -3.26
N GLU A 91 14.75 -3.63 -2.57
CA GLU A 91 14.74 -3.39 -1.12
C GLU A 91 14.05 -4.52 -0.33
N VAL A 92 13.76 -5.64 -0.99
CA VAL A 92 13.06 -6.77 -0.36
C VAL A 92 14.00 -7.61 0.50
N ASP A 93 13.52 -8.01 1.67
CA ASP A 93 14.25 -8.92 2.58
C ASP A 93 14.02 -10.40 2.22
N ALA A 94 14.78 -11.30 2.83
CA ALA A 94 14.68 -12.74 2.59
C ALA A 94 13.28 -13.31 2.89
N ALA A 95 12.54 -12.72 3.84
CA ALA A 95 11.18 -13.16 4.15
C ALA A 95 10.21 -12.80 3.03
N MET A 96 10.36 -11.61 2.45
CA MET A 96 9.59 -11.15 1.29
C MET A 96 9.88 -11.99 0.05
N ILE A 97 11.15 -12.34 -0.19
CA ILE A 97 11.56 -13.23 -1.29
C ILE A 97 10.87 -14.60 -1.14
N ARG A 98 10.95 -15.22 0.04
CA ARG A 98 10.23 -16.49 0.30
C ARG A 98 8.73 -16.37 0.05
N LYS A 99 8.13 -15.26 0.48
CA LYS A 99 6.69 -15.02 0.25
C LYS A 99 6.36 -14.86 -1.24
N ALA A 100 7.23 -14.22 -2.02
CA ALA A 100 7.06 -14.07 -3.46
C ALA A 100 7.03 -15.43 -4.17
N HIS A 101 8.01 -16.29 -3.88
CA HIS A 101 8.05 -17.65 -4.43
C HIS A 101 6.84 -18.49 -4.01
N PHE A 102 6.41 -18.38 -2.74
CA PHE A 102 5.20 -19.05 -2.27
C PHE A 102 3.94 -18.62 -3.03
N LEU A 103 3.77 -17.31 -3.28
CA LEU A 103 2.63 -16.81 -4.05
C LEU A 103 2.64 -17.30 -5.50
N LEU A 104 3.82 -17.38 -6.13
CA LEU A 104 3.96 -17.91 -7.48
C LEU A 104 3.69 -19.41 -7.55
N ALA A 105 4.04 -20.17 -6.51
CA ALA A 105 3.69 -21.59 -6.44
C ALA A 105 2.17 -21.78 -6.41
N ILE A 106 1.49 -21.01 -5.55
CA ILE A 106 0.03 -21.02 -5.44
C ILE A 106 -0.64 -20.59 -6.75
N GLU A 107 -0.21 -19.50 -7.37
CA GLU A 107 -0.83 -19.00 -8.60
C GLU A 107 -0.81 -20.05 -9.74
N LYS A 108 0.27 -20.84 -9.83
CA LYS A 108 0.37 -21.96 -10.78
C LYS A 108 -0.58 -23.12 -10.45
N GLU A 109 -0.95 -23.31 -9.18
CA GLU A 109 -1.90 -24.35 -8.79
C GLU A 109 -3.33 -23.96 -9.16
N PHE A 110 -3.68 -22.68 -9.03
CA PHE A 110 -5.02 -22.17 -9.37
C PHE A 110 -5.24 -21.84 -10.84
N SER A 111 -4.16 -21.79 -11.64
CA SER A 111 -4.24 -21.56 -13.09
C SER A 111 -4.26 -22.85 -13.91
N LYS A 112 -4.30 -24.01 -13.25
CA LYS A 112 -4.51 -25.34 -13.85
C LYS A 112 -5.99 -25.71 -13.80
#